data_AF-A0A524MVS2-F1
#
_entry.id   AF-A0A524MVS2-F1
#
_cell.length_a   1.000
_cell.length_b   1.000
_cell.length_c   1.000
_cell.angle_alpha   90.00
_cell.angle_beta   90.00
_cell.angle_gamma   90.00
#
_symmetry.space_group_name_H-M   'P 1'
#
loop_
_entity.id
_entity.type
_entity.pdbx_description
1 polymer ?
#
loop_
_entity_poly.entity_id
_entity_poly.type
_entity_poly.pdbx_seq_one_letter_code
_entity_poly.pdbx_strand_id
1 'polypeptide(L)'
;MKLRLVVHSPDIETMIATSMLTTTSGALPSILYHRLLANPEKVNDVVGRVEVQHGNILEHNRLVWRLEATRDEVLSIMLRSKFFNITEAGEDIWALSGNLRTILEYYQSYHDDFSEQLVESINEAAPHIYDFIRRRSK
;
A
#
# COMPACT_ATOMS: atom_id res chain seq x y z
N MET A 1 13.39 -14.31 5.77
CA MET A 1 12.36 -13.88 4.78
C MET A 1 12.92 -13.00 3.67
N LYS A 2 12.44 -13.15 2.42
CA LYS A 2 12.65 -12.20 1.31
C LYS A 2 11.32 -11.84 0.65
N LEU A 3 11.06 -10.54 0.47
CA LEU A 3 9.82 -10.03 -0.11
C LEU A 3 10.08 -9.35 -1.47
N ARG A 4 9.24 -9.64 -2.47
CA ARG A 4 9.27 -8.95 -3.76
C ARG A 4 7.85 -8.61 -4.22
N LEU A 5 7.59 -7.34 -4.53
CA LEU A 5 6.32 -6.94 -5.15
C LEU A 5 6.27 -7.51 -6.57
N VAL A 6 5.19 -8.22 -6.90
CA VAL A 6 5.02 -8.87 -8.20
C VAL A 6 3.81 -8.36 -8.97
N VAL A 7 2.79 -7.86 -8.26
CA VAL A 7 1.61 -7.24 -8.87
C VAL A 7 1.16 -6.08 -7.99
N HIS A 8 0.74 -4.99 -8.61
CA HIS A 8 0.06 -3.89 -7.94
C HIS A 8 -1.09 -3.38 -8.81
N SER A 9 -2.06 -2.70 -8.20
CA SER A 9 -3.09 -1.97 -8.95
C SER A 9 -2.44 -0.89 -9.84
N PRO A 10 -3.00 -0.60 -11.02
CA PRO A 10 -2.56 0.54 -11.81
C PRO A 10 -2.88 1.85 -11.08
N ASP A 11 -2.08 2.88 -11.32
CA ASP A 11 -2.30 4.27 -10.91
C ASP A 11 -2.73 4.45 -9.43
N ILE A 12 -2.03 3.78 -8.51
CA ILE A 12 -2.41 3.72 -7.08
C ILE A 12 -2.67 5.11 -6.49
N GLU A 13 -1.78 6.06 -6.74
CA GLU A 13 -1.89 7.42 -6.20
C GLU A 13 -3.05 8.19 -6.81
N THR A 14 -3.34 7.99 -8.10
CA THR A 14 -4.54 8.54 -8.75
C THR A 14 -5.81 7.97 -8.12
N MET A 15 -5.82 6.68 -7.81
CA MET A 15 -6.94 6.02 -7.14
C MET A 15 -7.13 6.54 -5.71
N ILE A 16 -6.05 6.77 -4.96
CA ILE A 16 -6.11 7.42 -3.63
C ILE A 16 -6.66 8.84 -3.74
N ALA A 17 -6.11 9.67 -4.64
CA ALA A 17 -6.57 11.04 -4.85
C ALA A 17 -8.05 11.09 -5.26
N THR A 18 -8.48 10.12 -6.08
CA THR A 18 -9.90 9.95 -6.45
C THR A 18 -10.73 9.70 -5.20
N SER A 19 -10.38 8.69 -4.40
CA SER A 19 -11.11 8.36 -3.16
C SER A 19 -11.16 9.55 -2.20
N MET A 20 -10.09 10.31 -2.06
CA MET A 20 -10.10 11.55 -1.26
C MET A 20 -11.12 12.56 -1.78
N LEU A 21 -11.07 12.88 -3.09
CA LEU A 21 -11.93 13.91 -3.68
C LEU A 21 -13.39 13.49 -3.81
N THR A 22 -13.70 12.18 -3.85
CA THR A 22 -15.10 11.72 -3.89
C THR A 22 -15.90 12.13 -2.66
N THR A 23 -15.24 12.30 -1.50
CA THR A 23 -15.91 12.69 -0.25
C THR A 23 -16.30 14.16 -0.19
N THR A 24 -15.73 15.00 -1.07
CA THR A 24 -15.87 16.47 -1.00
C THR A 24 -16.36 17.13 -2.28
N SER A 25 -16.16 16.50 -3.44
CA SER A 25 -16.40 17.14 -4.75
C SER A 25 -17.81 17.03 -5.30
N GLY A 26 -18.63 16.09 -4.80
CA GLY A 26 -19.94 15.75 -5.39
C GLY A 26 -19.89 15.16 -6.81
N ALA A 27 -18.69 15.00 -7.39
CA ALA A 27 -18.49 14.42 -8.70
C ALA A 27 -18.44 12.88 -8.64
N LEU A 28 -18.82 12.21 -9.72
CA LEU A 28 -18.70 10.76 -9.83
C LEU A 28 -17.23 10.31 -9.77
N PRO A 29 -16.91 9.19 -9.07
CA PRO A 29 -15.54 8.69 -8.96
C PRO A 29 -14.85 8.48 -10.31
N SER A 30 -15.56 7.98 -11.33
CA SER A 30 -15.00 7.76 -12.68
C SER A 30 -14.58 9.06 -13.35
N ILE A 31 -15.35 10.13 -13.20
CA ILE A 31 -15.04 11.46 -13.75
C ILE A 31 -13.79 12.03 -13.06
N LEU A 32 -13.71 11.91 -11.74
CA LEU A 32 -12.55 12.35 -10.97
C LEU A 32 -11.30 11.58 -11.37
N TYR A 33 -11.39 10.25 -11.45
CA TYR A 33 -10.27 9.40 -11.83
C TYR A 33 -9.70 9.78 -13.19
N HIS A 34 -10.55 9.94 -14.22
CA HIS A 34 -10.05 10.34 -15.55
C HIS A 34 -9.44 11.75 -15.57
N ARG A 35 -10.00 12.70 -14.81
CA ARG A 35 -9.42 14.06 -14.69
C ARG A 35 -8.06 14.05 -13.99
N LEU A 36 -7.92 13.25 -12.93
CA LEU A 36 -6.68 13.11 -12.17
C LEU A 36 -5.63 12.35 -12.97
N LEU A 37 -6.01 11.30 -13.69
CA LEU A 37 -5.10 10.55 -14.56
C LEU A 37 -4.48 11.45 -15.65
N ALA A 38 -5.26 12.40 -16.16
CA ALA A 38 -4.78 13.40 -17.12
C ALA A 38 -3.98 14.55 -16.47
N ASN A 39 -3.88 14.61 -15.14
CA ASN A 39 -3.19 15.68 -14.41
C ASN A 39 -2.37 15.14 -13.22
N PRO A 40 -1.17 14.57 -13.48
CA PRO A 40 -0.30 14.00 -12.44
C PRO A 40 0.16 15.01 -11.39
N GLU A 41 0.35 16.28 -11.77
CA GLU A 41 0.70 17.34 -10.80
C GLU A 41 -0.39 17.50 -9.75
N LYS A 42 -1.67 17.44 -10.16
CA LYS A 42 -2.78 17.49 -9.22
C LYS A 42 -2.86 16.27 -8.32
N VAL A 43 -2.49 15.09 -8.82
CA VAL A 43 -2.39 13.86 -8.00
C VAL A 43 -1.34 14.06 -6.92
N ASN A 44 -0.14 14.52 -7.27
CA ASN A 44 0.92 14.81 -6.31
C ASN A 44 0.47 15.85 -5.27
N ASP A 45 -0.15 16.95 -5.70
CA ASP A 45 -0.69 17.97 -4.79
C ASP A 45 -1.68 17.40 -3.75
N VAL A 46 -2.52 16.45 -4.16
CA VAL A 46 -3.52 15.84 -3.29
C VAL A 46 -2.89 14.79 -2.39
N VAL A 47 -2.10 13.88 -2.96
CA VAL A 47 -1.47 12.75 -2.25
C VAL A 47 -0.34 13.21 -1.33
N GLY A 48 0.47 14.18 -1.75
CA GLY A 48 1.54 14.77 -0.96
C GLY A 48 1.04 15.54 0.27
N ARG A 49 -0.26 15.90 0.32
CA ARG A 49 -0.94 16.49 1.48
C ARG A 49 -1.72 15.47 2.30
N VAL A 50 -1.55 14.18 2.05
CA VAL A 50 -2.25 13.13 2.81
C VAL A 50 -1.90 13.27 4.30
N GLU A 51 -2.80 13.88 5.04
CA GLU A 51 -2.90 13.68 6.47
C GLU A 51 -3.62 12.34 6.67
N VAL A 52 -2.93 11.36 7.24
CA VAL A 52 -3.44 9.99 7.49
C VAL A 52 -4.62 9.94 8.49
N GLN A 53 -5.30 11.06 8.74
CA GLN A 53 -6.52 11.07 9.54
C GLN A 53 -7.60 10.18 8.90
N HIS A 54 -7.53 9.91 7.59
CA HIS A 54 -8.49 9.09 6.86
C HIS A 54 -7.84 7.82 6.29
N GLY A 55 -7.44 6.89 7.15
CA GLY A 55 -6.76 5.63 6.77
C GLY A 55 -7.42 4.84 5.63
N ASN A 56 -8.74 4.90 5.54
CA ASN A 56 -9.53 4.14 4.57
C ASN A 56 -9.18 4.45 3.10
N ILE A 57 -8.69 5.67 2.80
CA ILE A 57 -8.32 6.02 1.41
C ILE A 57 -7.17 5.13 0.89
N LEU A 58 -6.32 4.61 1.79
CA LEU A 58 -5.19 3.75 1.47
C LEU A 58 -5.60 2.28 1.25
N GLU A 59 -6.89 1.95 1.41
CA GLU A 59 -7.42 0.61 1.18
C GLU A 59 -7.83 0.36 -0.27
N HIS A 60 -8.02 1.43 -1.04
CA HIS A 60 -8.42 1.37 -2.46
C HIS A 60 -7.25 1.03 -3.37
N ASN A 61 -6.54 -0.05 -3.09
CA ASN A 61 -5.50 -0.61 -3.96
C ASN A 61 -5.28 -2.07 -3.56
N ARG A 62 -4.63 -2.81 -4.44
CA ARG A 62 -4.17 -4.16 -4.19
C ARG A 62 -2.70 -4.26 -4.53
N LEU A 63 -1.96 -4.84 -3.61
CA LEU A 63 -0.55 -5.20 -3.74
C LEU A 63 -0.42 -6.69 -3.51
N VAL A 64 0.39 -7.35 -4.33
CA VAL A 64 0.69 -8.77 -4.24
C VAL A 64 2.20 -8.95 -4.30
N TRP A 65 2.72 -9.65 -3.31
CA TRP A 65 4.12 -9.98 -3.18
C TRP A 65 4.32 -11.48 -3.31
N ARG A 66 5.46 -11.84 -3.89
CA ARG A 66 6.06 -13.14 -3.66
C ARG A 66 6.92 -13.05 -2.41
N LEU A 67 6.65 -13.92 -1.45
CA LEU A 67 7.37 -14.03 -0.18
C LEU A 67 8.10 -15.37 -0.16
N GLU A 68 9.43 -15.33 0.01
CA GLU A 68 10.23 -16.51 0.38
C GLU A 68 10.37 -16.53 1.90
N ALA A 69 9.72 -17.49 2.55
CA ALA A 69 9.66 -17.60 4.00
C ALA A 69 9.29 -19.02 4.43
N THR A 70 9.85 -19.44 5.54
CA THR A 70 9.45 -20.67 6.22
C THR A 70 8.02 -20.55 6.75
N ARG A 71 7.38 -21.70 7.01
CA ARG A 71 6.04 -21.73 7.61
C ARG A 71 5.96 -20.98 8.95
N ASP A 72 6.98 -21.07 9.78
CA ASP A 72 7.00 -20.41 11.10
C ASP A 72 7.10 -18.88 10.98
N GLU A 73 7.89 -18.39 10.03
CA GLU A 73 7.96 -16.97 9.69
C GLU A 73 6.59 -16.46 9.20
N VAL A 74 5.90 -17.23 8.35
CA VAL A 74 4.55 -16.88 7.87
C VAL A 74 3.52 -16.86 8.98
N LEU A 75 3.52 -17.86 9.87
CA LEU A 75 2.63 -17.87 11.04
C LEU A 75 2.86 -16.64 11.93
N SER A 76 4.11 -16.20 12.09
CA SER A 76 4.44 -14.98 12.82
C SER A 76 3.79 -13.74 12.18
N ILE A 77 3.82 -13.62 10.84
CA ILE A 77 3.14 -12.53 10.13
C ILE A 77 1.63 -12.58 10.37
N MET A 78 1.01 -13.75 10.26
CA MET A 78 -0.44 -13.93 10.44
C MET A 78 -0.91 -13.57 11.86
N LEU A 79 -0.10 -13.87 12.87
CA LEU A 79 -0.40 -13.51 14.27
C LEU A 79 -0.27 -12.01 14.53
N ARG A 80 0.60 -11.32 13.79
CA ARG A 80 0.82 -9.87 13.91
C ARG A 80 -0.18 -9.05 13.11
N SER A 81 -0.64 -9.53 11.96
CA SER A 81 -1.62 -8.83 11.14
C SER A 81 -2.59 -9.79 10.44
N LYS A 82 -3.87 -9.53 10.70
CA LYS A 82 -5.03 -10.21 10.09
C LYS A 82 -5.46 -9.58 8.76
N PHE A 83 -4.81 -8.50 8.32
CA PHE A 83 -5.16 -7.77 7.09
C PHE A 83 -4.41 -8.28 5.86
N PHE A 84 -3.39 -9.11 6.05
CA PHE A 84 -2.75 -9.83 4.96
C PHE A 84 -3.55 -11.06 4.57
N ASN A 85 -3.66 -11.30 3.26
CA ASN A 85 -4.06 -12.60 2.73
C ASN A 85 -2.80 -13.33 2.30
N ILE A 86 -2.62 -14.56 2.79
CA ILE A 86 -1.43 -15.37 2.53
C ILE A 86 -1.87 -16.71 1.94
N THR A 87 -1.25 -17.13 0.85
CA THR A 87 -1.52 -18.41 0.19
C THR A 87 -0.21 -19.09 -0.15
N GLU A 88 -0.08 -20.37 0.18
CA GLU A 88 1.07 -21.18 -0.21
C GLU A 88 1.11 -21.34 -1.73
N ALA A 89 2.26 -21.08 -2.34
CA ALA A 89 2.46 -21.14 -3.79
C ALA A 89 3.59 -22.11 -4.18
N GLY A 90 4.24 -22.74 -3.20
CA GLY A 90 5.31 -23.72 -3.35
C GLY A 90 6.05 -23.91 -2.03
N GLU A 91 7.08 -24.75 -2.04
CA GLU A 91 7.94 -24.97 -0.88
C GLU A 91 8.62 -23.66 -0.47
N ASP A 92 8.33 -23.19 0.75
CA ASP A 92 8.77 -21.90 1.31
C ASP A 92 8.47 -20.66 0.44
N ILE A 93 7.50 -20.77 -0.49
CA ILE A 93 7.07 -19.68 -1.36
C ILE A 93 5.59 -19.39 -1.12
N TRP A 94 5.30 -18.12 -0.86
CA TRP A 94 3.96 -17.66 -0.52
C TRP A 94 3.55 -16.47 -1.39
N ALA A 95 2.30 -16.46 -1.81
CA ALA A 95 1.64 -15.27 -2.31
C ALA A 95 1.08 -14.49 -1.11
N LEU A 96 1.66 -13.33 -0.85
CA LEU A 96 1.18 -12.39 0.16
C LEU A 96 0.43 -11.27 -0.55
N SER A 97 -0.71 -10.84 -0.02
CA SER A 97 -1.44 -9.72 -0.62
C SER A 97 -2.17 -8.86 0.42
N GLY A 98 -2.24 -7.56 0.12
CA GLY A 98 -2.74 -6.52 1.01
C GLY A 98 -2.90 -5.20 0.27
N ASN A 99 -2.94 -4.10 1.01
CA ASN A 99 -3.03 -2.74 0.46
C ASN A 99 -2.08 -1.80 1.22
N LEU A 100 -1.99 -0.55 0.78
CA LEU A 100 -1.15 0.46 1.43
C LEU A 100 -1.52 0.72 2.89
N ARG A 101 -2.81 0.61 3.25
CA ARG A 101 -3.24 0.71 4.65
C ARG A 101 -2.61 -0.40 5.50
N THR A 102 -2.61 -1.63 5.00
CA THR A 102 -2.00 -2.79 5.68
C THR A 102 -0.51 -2.58 5.92
N ILE A 103 0.23 -2.07 4.93
CA ILE A 103 1.66 -1.77 5.10
C ILE A 103 1.86 -0.72 6.19
N LEU A 104 1.10 0.38 6.13
CA LEU A 104 1.25 1.48 7.08
C LEU A 104 0.95 1.03 8.52
N GLU A 105 -0.13 0.29 8.73
CA GLU A 105 -0.49 -0.24 10.05
C GLU A 105 0.56 -1.22 10.58
N TYR A 106 1.05 -2.11 9.71
CA TYR A 106 2.09 -3.06 10.08
C TYR A 106 3.38 -2.32 10.46
N TYR A 107 3.79 -1.34 9.65
CA TYR A 107 5.00 -0.55 9.87
C TYR A 107 4.94 0.31 11.14
N GLN A 108 3.77 0.87 11.46
CA GLN A 108 3.57 1.64 12.70
C GLN A 108 3.58 0.76 13.96
N SER A 109 3.21 -0.51 13.82
CA SER A 109 3.14 -1.45 14.95
C SER A 109 4.43 -2.23 15.14
N TYR A 110 5.17 -2.45 14.05
CA TYR A 110 6.36 -3.29 14.00
C TYR A 110 7.45 -2.60 13.17
N HIS A 111 8.64 -2.41 13.77
CA HIS A 111 9.81 -1.84 13.11
C HIS A 111 10.89 -2.92 12.96
N ASP A 112 10.64 -3.89 12.07
CA ASP A 112 11.55 -5.00 11.80
C ASP A 112 11.90 -5.09 10.30
N ASP A 113 12.82 -6.00 9.96
CA ASP A 113 13.29 -6.16 8.58
C ASP A 113 12.16 -6.47 7.58
N PHE A 114 11.05 -7.05 8.03
CA PHE A 114 9.90 -7.35 7.18
C PHE A 114 9.05 -6.10 6.94
N SER A 115 8.81 -5.29 7.97
CA SER A 115 8.10 -4.02 7.81
C SER A 115 8.88 -3.02 6.96
N GLU A 116 10.21 -3.01 7.08
CA GLU A 116 11.08 -2.22 6.20
C GLU A 116 11.02 -2.70 4.74
N GLN A 117 11.06 -4.02 4.50
CA GLN A 117 10.88 -4.58 3.15
C GLN A 117 9.50 -4.25 2.55
N LEU A 118 8.44 -4.24 3.36
CA LEU A 118 7.10 -3.83 2.90
C LEU A 118 7.09 -2.37 2.42
N VAL A 119 7.69 -1.46 3.17
CA VAL A 119 7.77 -0.03 2.80
C VAL A 119 8.66 0.17 1.58
N GLU A 120 9.85 -0.44 1.53
CA GLU A 120 10.72 -0.34 0.35
C GLU A 120 10.05 -0.86 -0.92
N SER A 121 9.23 -1.91 -0.81
CA SER A 121 8.59 -2.52 -1.97
C SER A 121 7.61 -1.61 -2.72
N ILE A 122 7.15 -0.51 -2.12
CA ILE A 122 6.18 0.40 -2.74
C ILE A 122 6.79 1.66 -3.36
N ASN A 123 8.11 1.86 -3.26
CA ASN A 123 8.78 3.08 -3.74
C ASN A 123 8.45 3.38 -5.22
N GLU A 124 8.47 2.37 -6.09
CA GLU A 124 8.14 2.55 -7.51
C GLU A 124 6.62 2.69 -7.77
N ALA A 125 5.79 1.99 -7.00
CA ALA A 125 4.35 1.90 -7.25
C ALA A 125 3.54 3.06 -6.65
N ALA A 126 4.02 3.66 -5.57
CA ALA A 126 3.40 4.77 -4.85
C ALA A 126 4.47 5.67 -4.19
N PRO A 127 5.28 6.40 -4.98
CA PRO A 127 6.45 7.13 -4.50
C PRO A 127 6.14 8.22 -3.48
N HIS A 128 5.04 8.96 -3.62
CA HIS A 128 4.66 10.01 -2.69
C HIS A 128 4.18 9.43 -1.36
N ILE A 129 3.50 8.27 -1.40
CA ILE A 129 3.15 7.52 -0.19
C ILE A 129 4.40 6.96 0.49
N TYR A 130 5.34 6.40 -0.27
CA TYR A 130 6.63 5.94 0.25
C TYR A 130 7.38 7.07 0.97
N ASP A 131 7.56 8.22 0.31
CA ASP A 131 8.19 9.41 0.87
C ASP A 131 7.50 9.88 2.15
N PHE A 132 6.17 9.86 2.16
CA PHE A 132 5.38 10.23 3.31
C PHE A 132 5.66 9.31 4.51
N ILE A 133 5.66 7.99 4.31
CA ILE A 133 5.96 7.01 5.37
C ILE A 133 7.37 7.27 5.91
N ARG A 134 8.35 7.45 5.02
CA ARG A 134 9.75 7.70 5.39
C ARG A 134 9.98 9.01 6.14
N ARG A 135 9.20 10.06 5.87
CA ARG A 135 9.28 11.33 6.61
C ARG A 135 8.76 11.23 8.04
N ARG A 136 7.77 10.37 8.30
CA ARG A 136 7.21 10.17 9.65
C ARG A 136 8.08 9.33 10.58
N SER A 137 9.04 8.58 10.04
CA SER A 137 9.98 7.77 10.83
C SER A 137 11.18 8.56 11.37
N LYS A 138 11.31 9.85 11.01
CA LYS A 138 12.34 10.77 11.52
C LYS A 138 11.79 11.63 12.65
#